data_AF-A0AAD5DD09-F1
#
_entry.id   AF-A0AAD5DD09-F1
#
_cell.length_a   1.000
_cell.length_b   1.000
_cell.length_c   1.000
_cell.angle_alpha   90.00
_cell.angle_beta   90.00
_cell.angle_gamma   90.00
#
_symmetry.space_group_name_H-M   'P 1'
#
loop_
_entity.id
_entity.type
_entity.pdbx_description
1 polymer ?
#
loop_
_entity_poly.entity_id
_entity_poly.type
_entity_poly.pdbx_seq_one_letter_code
_entity_poly.pdbx_strand_id
1 'polypeptide(L)'
;MATRNSFREVELPQQKPHDDGALFPVVLSSDSAITELSSFEDVIRAHKPWLESLLVKRGAILFRGFPVISPSDFNNVVVAFGFPEMPYVGGAAPRSQVVDRVYTANESPLDKEIPFHHEMAYLPIHPTKLFFFCEEEPEAGGETPIVLSHIIFEKMKERHPDFVAKLEEHGLTYIKIAGDDDDPSSYTGSSWKSAYKTDNKSIAEERAAKQGTKLEWMGNIAKIILNPLPAVRENWQQEYIGGVG
;
A
#
# COMPACT_ATOMS: atom_id res chain seq x y z
N MET A 1 -2.99 -31.18 13.88
CA MET A 1 -1.56 -30.79 13.97
C MET A 1 -0.77 -31.30 12.76
N ALA A 2 -1.21 -31.00 11.53
CA ALA A 2 -0.48 -31.35 10.32
C ALA A 2 -0.80 -30.30 9.25
N THR A 3 0.24 -29.63 8.76
CA THR A 3 0.37 -28.70 7.60
C THR A 3 1.26 -27.47 7.93
N ARG A 4 2.47 -27.71 8.47
CA ARG A 4 3.59 -26.73 8.43
C ARG A 4 4.61 -27.07 7.34
N ASN A 5 4.36 -28.10 6.52
CA ASN A 5 5.41 -28.73 5.69
C ASN A 5 5.67 -28.07 4.33
N SER A 6 4.92 -27.04 3.92
CA SER A 6 5.04 -26.44 2.57
C SER A 6 5.74 -25.08 2.55
N PHE A 7 5.91 -24.45 3.72
CA PHE A 7 6.59 -23.16 3.86
C PHE A 7 7.69 -23.28 4.91
N ARG A 8 8.90 -22.83 4.56
CA ARG A 8 10.01 -22.66 5.48
C ARG A 8 10.25 -21.17 5.72
N GLU A 9 10.29 -20.76 6.99
CA GLU A 9 10.78 -19.44 7.34
C GLU A 9 12.30 -19.37 7.11
N VAL A 10 12.76 -18.34 6.41
CA VAL A 10 14.18 -18.09 6.15
C VAL A 10 14.57 -16.71 6.67
N GLU A 11 15.84 -16.57 7.04
CA GLU A 11 16.39 -15.30 7.50
C GLU A 11 17.15 -14.60 6.39
N LEU A 12 17.00 -13.28 6.34
CA LEU A 12 17.70 -12.37 5.45
C LEU A 12 18.44 -11.32 6.28
N PRO A 13 19.64 -10.88 5.88
CA PRO A 13 20.44 -9.90 6.63
C PRO A 13 19.72 -8.56 6.89
N GLN A 14 18.76 -8.19 6.05
CA GLN A 14 18.06 -6.91 6.11
C GLN A 14 16.91 -6.89 7.13
N GLN A 15 16.42 -8.05 7.56
CA GLN A 15 15.33 -8.12 8.52
C GLN A 15 15.73 -7.51 9.85
N LYS A 16 14.75 -6.93 10.56
CA LYS A 16 14.96 -6.37 11.90
C LYS A 16 14.12 -7.11 12.92
N PRO A 17 14.63 -7.35 14.13
CA PRO A 17 13.83 -7.92 15.20
C PRO A 17 12.75 -6.93 15.66
N HIS A 18 11.57 -7.46 15.95
CA HIS A 18 10.49 -6.81 16.69
C HIS A 18 10.65 -7.05 18.20
N ASP A 19 9.78 -6.46 19.02
CA ASP A 19 9.88 -6.51 20.49
C ASP A 19 9.76 -7.94 21.04
N ASP A 20 9.05 -8.83 20.32
CA ASP A 20 8.94 -10.26 20.65
C ASP A 20 10.12 -11.10 20.14
N GLY A 21 11.15 -10.46 19.56
CA GLY A 21 12.33 -11.09 18.98
C GLY A 21 12.13 -11.63 17.55
N ALA A 22 10.92 -11.61 17.01
CA ALA A 22 10.67 -12.09 15.65
C ALA A 22 11.16 -11.12 14.59
N LEU A 23 11.59 -11.63 13.44
CA LEU A 23 12.12 -10.82 12.35
C LEU A 23 11.00 -10.25 11.44
N PHE A 24 11.16 -8.98 11.04
CA PHE A 24 10.26 -8.27 10.12
C PHE A 24 10.96 -7.91 8.80
N PRO A 25 10.33 -8.13 7.62
CA PRO A 25 9.09 -8.91 7.41
C PRO A 25 9.33 -10.41 7.66
N VAL A 26 8.29 -11.25 7.76
CA VAL A 26 8.51 -12.71 7.72
C VAL A 26 8.83 -13.11 6.28
N VAL A 27 9.84 -13.97 6.09
CA VAL A 27 10.24 -14.44 4.76
C VAL A 27 9.93 -15.93 4.67
N LEU A 28 9.04 -16.30 3.76
CA LEU A 28 8.67 -17.68 3.48
C LEU A 28 9.34 -18.12 2.17
N SER A 29 9.93 -19.30 2.22
CA SER A 29 10.48 -20.00 1.06
C SER A 29 9.97 -21.43 1.00
N SER A 30 10.31 -22.14 -0.09
CA SER A 30 9.96 -23.55 -0.28
C SER A 30 11.15 -24.45 0.04
N ASP A 31 10.90 -25.62 0.63
CA ASP A 31 11.92 -26.65 0.86
C ASP A 31 12.30 -27.45 -0.41
N SER A 32 12.10 -26.87 -1.60
CA SER A 32 12.35 -27.44 -2.94
C SER A 32 11.21 -28.31 -3.53
N ALA A 33 10.05 -28.39 -2.88
CA ALA A 33 8.92 -29.20 -3.35
C ALA A 33 7.96 -28.47 -4.32
N ILE A 34 8.01 -27.13 -4.36
CA ILE A 34 7.08 -26.31 -5.15
C ILE A 34 7.85 -25.75 -6.34
N THR A 35 7.82 -26.49 -7.45
CA THR A 35 8.46 -26.09 -8.73
C THR A 35 7.45 -25.58 -9.74
N GLU A 36 6.16 -25.89 -9.56
CA GLU A 36 5.07 -25.49 -10.45
C GLU A 36 4.20 -24.41 -9.82
N LEU A 37 3.76 -23.44 -10.61
CA LEU A 37 2.89 -22.35 -10.17
C LEU A 37 1.58 -22.89 -9.55
N SER A 38 0.94 -23.87 -10.21
CA SER A 38 -0.30 -24.48 -9.73
C SER A 38 -0.16 -25.09 -8.34
N SER A 39 0.99 -25.71 -8.05
CA SER A 39 1.29 -26.24 -6.72
C SER A 39 1.44 -25.12 -5.69
N PHE A 40 2.01 -23.98 -6.07
CA PHE A 40 2.10 -22.83 -5.18
C PHE A 40 0.71 -22.24 -4.88
N GLU A 41 -0.13 -22.10 -5.90
CA GLU A 41 -1.51 -21.62 -5.73
C GLU A 41 -2.31 -22.53 -4.79
N ASP A 42 -2.21 -23.85 -4.94
CA ASP A 42 -2.90 -24.82 -4.09
C ASP A 42 -2.42 -24.76 -2.65
N VAL A 43 -1.11 -24.57 -2.44
CA VAL A 43 -0.55 -24.36 -1.11
C VAL A 43 -1.04 -23.05 -0.50
N ILE A 44 -1.13 -21.96 -1.26
CA ILE A 44 -1.73 -20.70 -0.77
C ILE A 44 -3.17 -20.94 -0.33
N ARG A 45 -4.01 -21.59 -1.17
CA ARG A 45 -5.42 -21.88 -0.86
C ARG A 45 -5.56 -22.74 0.40
N ALA A 46 -4.76 -23.80 0.51
CA ALA A 46 -4.80 -24.72 1.65
C ALA A 46 -4.33 -24.08 2.96
N HIS A 47 -3.41 -23.12 2.91
CA HIS A 47 -2.82 -22.47 4.07
C HIS A 47 -3.32 -21.04 4.32
N LYS A 48 -4.33 -20.58 3.56
CA LYS A 48 -4.84 -19.20 3.62
C LYS A 48 -5.12 -18.70 5.05
N PRO A 49 -5.85 -19.43 5.93
CA PRO A 49 -6.10 -18.95 7.29
C PRO A 49 -4.83 -18.72 8.11
N TRP A 50 -3.81 -19.58 7.92
CA TRP A 50 -2.52 -19.42 8.57
C TRP A 50 -1.73 -18.24 8.02
N LEU A 51 -1.71 -18.06 6.69
CA LEU A 51 -1.07 -16.92 6.04
C LEU A 51 -1.71 -15.59 6.45
N GLU A 52 -3.04 -15.53 6.56
CA GLU A 52 -3.76 -14.35 7.05
C GLU A 52 -3.41 -14.05 8.51
N SER A 53 -3.43 -15.07 9.38
CA SER A 53 -3.03 -14.91 10.78
C SER A 53 -1.58 -14.43 10.92
N LEU A 54 -0.68 -15.00 10.12
CA LEU A 54 0.73 -14.60 10.08
C LEU A 54 0.88 -13.16 9.61
N LEU A 55 0.15 -12.75 8.57
CA LEU A 55 0.17 -11.39 8.04
C LEU A 55 -0.34 -10.38 9.07
N VAL A 56 -1.44 -10.67 9.77
CA VAL A 56 -1.95 -9.78 10.83
C VAL A 56 -0.94 -9.63 11.96
N LYS A 57 -0.28 -10.72 12.35
CA LYS A 57 0.72 -10.70 13.43
C LYS A 57 2.02 -9.99 13.03
N ARG A 58 2.43 -10.11 11.77
CA ARG A 58 3.77 -9.72 11.32
C ARG A 58 3.79 -8.50 10.40
N GLY A 59 2.64 -8.02 9.94
CA GLY A 59 2.50 -6.83 9.10
C GLY A 59 2.86 -7.03 7.62
N ALA A 60 3.86 -7.87 7.32
CA ALA A 60 4.26 -8.19 5.95
C ALA A 60 4.87 -9.59 5.84
N ILE A 61 4.65 -10.22 4.68
CA ILE A 61 5.21 -11.53 4.31
C ILE A 61 5.91 -11.37 2.95
N LEU A 62 7.18 -11.78 2.87
CA LEU A 62 7.92 -11.93 1.62
C LEU A 62 7.94 -13.40 1.21
N PHE A 63 7.39 -13.72 0.04
CA PHE A 63 7.49 -15.04 -0.58
C PHE A 63 8.71 -15.05 -1.51
N ARG A 64 9.69 -15.92 -1.24
CA ARG A 64 10.96 -15.99 -1.98
C ARG A 64 11.27 -17.40 -2.46
N GLY A 65 11.62 -17.54 -3.74
CA GLY A 65 11.96 -18.83 -4.36
C GLY A 65 10.75 -19.65 -4.81
N PHE A 66 9.68 -18.97 -5.23
CA PHE A 66 8.50 -19.60 -5.84
C PHE A 66 8.48 -19.36 -7.36
N PRO A 67 7.85 -20.25 -8.15
CA PRO A 67 7.83 -20.18 -9.61
C PRO A 67 6.83 -19.12 -10.13
N VAL A 68 7.08 -17.86 -9.80
CA VAL A 68 6.28 -16.70 -10.26
C VAL A 68 7.20 -15.82 -11.10
N ILE A 69 7.07 -15.88 -12.42
CA ILE A 69 8.04 -15.26 -13.35
C ILE A 69 7.41 -14.25 -14.30
N SER A 70 6.09 -14.10 -14.28
CA SER A 70 5.36 -13.17 -15.14
C SER A 70 4.23 -12.46 -14.40
N PRO A 71 3.72 -11.33 -14.95
CA PRO A 71 2.55 -10.64 -14.41
C PRO A 71 1.31 -11.54 -14.34
N SER A 72 1.15 -12.45 -15.29
CA SER A 72 0.04 -13.42 -15.31
C SER A 72 0.16 -14.43 -14.17
N ASP A 73 1.36 -14.94 -13.90
CA ASP A 73 1.60 -15.83 -12.76
C ASP A 73 1.33 -15.12 -11.43
N PHE A 74 1.78 -13.86 -11.33
CA PHE A 74 1.52 -13.04 -10.17
C PHE A 74 0.03 -12.78 -9.96
N ASN A 75 -0.73 -12.50 -11.02
CA ASN A 75 -2.18 -12.39 -10.94
C ASN A 75 -2.82 -13.69 -10.41
N ASN A 76 -2.37 -14.86 -10.90
CA ASN A 76 -2.89 -16.15 -10.41
C ASN A 76 -2.61 -16.36 -8.92
N VAL A 77 -1.43 -15.97 -8.44
CA VAL A 77 -1.09 -15.97 -7.00
C VAL A 77 -2.02 -15.05 -6.21
N VAL A 78 -2.23 -13.81 -6.67
CA VAL A 78 -3.16 -12.85 -6.04
C VAL A 78 -4.59 -13.40 -5.99
N VAL A 79 -5.04 -14.05 -7.07
CA VAL A 79 -6.35 -14.72 -7.14
C VAL A 79 -6.42 -15.90 -6.16
N ALA A 80 -5.35 -16.68 -6.00
CA ALA A 80 -5.28 -17.80 -5.06
C ALA A 80 -5.44 -17.37 -3.60
N PHE A 81 -4.97 -16.17 -3.23
CA PHE A 81 -5.25 -15.59 -1.90
C PHE A 81 -6.74 -15.27 -1.71
N GLY A 82 -7.49 -15.03 -2.79
CA GLY A 82 -8.93 -14.80 -2.74
C GLY A 82 -9.33 -13.56 -1.92
N PHE A 83 -8.48 -12.54 -1.86
CA PHE A 83 -8.84 -11.25 -1.30
C PHE A 83 -9.73 -10.47 -2.29
N PRO A 84 -10.69 -9.67 -1.80
CA PRO A 84 -11.47 -8.80 -2.68
C PRO A 84 -10.55 -7.77 -3.31
N GLU A 85 -10.72 -7.58 -4.62
CA GLU A 85 -10.04 -6.53 -5.35
C GLU A 85 -10.62 -5.16 -4.98
N MET A 86 -9.75 -4.17 -4.78
CA MET A 86 -10.15 -2.77 -4.76
C MET A 86 -9.92 -2.21 -6.17
N PRO A 87 -10.97 -1.91 -6.94
CA PRO A 87 -10.81 -1.39 -8.29
C PRO A 87 -10.00 -0.09 -8.29
N TYR A 88 -8.98 -0.01 -9.14
CA TYR A 88 -8.22 1.22 -9.30
C TYR A 88 -9.05 2.25 -10.07
N VAL A 89 -9.62 3.21 -9.34
CA VAL A 89 -10.45 4.29 -9.90
C VAL A 89 -9.65 5.56 -10.21
N GLY A 90 -8.32 5.48 -10.15
CA GLY A 90 -7.39 6.60 -10.25
C GLY A 90 -6.76 6.98 -8.91
N GLY A 91 -5.52 7.46 -8.95
CA GLY A 91 -4.69 7.81 -7.80
C GLY A 91 -3.74 8.95 -8.15
N ALA A 92 -2.85 9.32 -7.22
CA ALA A 92 -1.92 10.44 -7.42
C ALA A 92 -0.86 10.16 -8.50
N ALA A 93 -0.45 8.90 -8.66
CA ALA A 93 0.58 8.49 -9.62
C ALA A 93 -0.01 7.77 -10.85
N PRO A 94 0.58 7.97 -12.05
CA PRO A 94 0.22 7.20 -13.23
C PRO A 94 0.57 5.72 -13.02
N ARG A 95 -0.35 4.85 -13.44
CA ARG A 95 -0.20 3.39 -13.44
C ARG A 95 -0.88 2.83 -14.68
N SER A 96 -0.26 1.86 -15.30
CA SER A 96 -0.79 1.13 -16.45
C SER A 96 -1.24 -0.25 -16.01
N GLN A 97 -2.42 -0.67 -16.45
CA GLN A 97 -2.89 -2.04 -16.24
C GLN A 97 -2.07 -2.98 -17.12
N VAL A 98 -1.47 -4.01 -16.53
CA VAL A 98 -0.67 -5.01 -17.24
C VAL A 98 -1.52 -6.22 -17.58
N VAL A 99 -2.15 -6.82 -16.55
CA VAL A 99 -3.05 -7.96 -16.69
C VAL A 99 -4.00 -8.01 -15.50
N ASP A 100 -5.32 -8.07 -15.75
CA ASP A 100 -6.35 -8.17 -14.72
C ASP A 100 -6.11 -7.24 -13.51
N ARG A 101 -5.71 -7.80 -12.35
CA ARG A 101 -5.51 -7.08 -11.08
C ARG A 101 -4.13 -6.47 -10.92
N VAL A 102 -3.26 -6.64 -11.92
CA VAL A 102 -1.85 -6.26 -11.89
C VAL A 102 -1.65 -4.97 -12.66
N TYR A 103 -1.03 -4.02 -11.99
CA TYR A 103 -0.69 -2.70 -12.50
C TYR A 103 0.79 -2.43 -12.28
N THR A 104 1.39 -1.55 -13.09
CA THR A 104 2.71 -0.98 -12.78
C THR A 104 2.65 -0.20 -11.46
N ALA A 105 3.71 -0.27 -10.64
CA ALA A 105 3.71 0.31 -9.29
C ALA A 105 3.80 1.85 -9.31
N ASN A 106 4.81 2.38 -10.00
CA ASN A 106 5.00 3.81 -10.23
C ASN A 106 5.78 4.02 -11.53
N GLU A 107 5.30 4.90 -12.41
CA GLU A 107 5.96 5.28 -13.65
C GLU A 107 6.70 6.63 -13.52
N SER A 108 6.93 7.10 -12.28
CA SER A 108 7.73 8.29 -12.01
C SER A 108 9.20 8.09 -12.42
N PRO A 109 9.96 9.18 -12.64
CA PRO A 109 11.37 9.09 -12.98
C PRO A 109 12.19 8.27 -11.96
N LEU A 110 13.10 7.42 -12.47
CA LEU A 110 13.89 6.48 -11.67
C LEU A 110 14.86 7.15 -10.69
N ASP A 111 15.16 8.44 -10.88
CA ASP A 111 16.04 9.23 -10.00
C ASP A 111 15.32 9.80 -8.77
N LYS A 112 14.00 9.59 -8.64
CA LYS A 112 13.19 10.13 -7.54
C LYS A 112 12.96 9.11 -6.44
N GLU A 113 13.31 9.49 -5.22
CA GLU A 113 12.95 8.75 -4.03
C GLU A 113 11.45 8.92 -3.74
N ILE A 114 10.78 7.81 -3.45
CA ILE A 114 9.36 7.79 -3.05
C ILE A 114 9.32 7.85 -1.51
N PRO A 115 8.72 8.90 -0.90
CA PRO A 115 8.62 8.98 0.56
C PRO A 115 7.79 7.84 1.15
N PHE A 116 8.06 7.47 2.40
CA PHE A 116 7.20 6.54 3.13
C PHE A 116 5.77 7.05 3.22
N HIS A 117 4.82 6.17 2.94
CA HIS A 117 3.40 6.44 3.00
C HIS A 117 2.60 5.15 3.19
N HIS A 118 1.34 5.29 3.57
CA HIS A 118 0.33 4.23 3.38
C HIS A 118 -0.35 4.44 2.03
N GLU A 119 -0.58 3.36 1.30
CA GLU A 119 -1.20 3.40 -0.03
C GLU A 119 -2.58 4.08 0.05
N MET A 120 -2.77 5.13 -0.75
CA MET A 120 -4.04 5.87 -0.85
C MET A 120 -4.59 6.38 0.50
N ALA A 121 -3.73 6.69 1.49
CA ALA A 121 -4.13 7.10 2.85
C ALA A 121 -5.07 8.32 2.90
N TYR A 122 -5.04 9.15 1.86
CA TYR A 122 -5.88 10.34 1.69
C TYR A 122 -7.31 10.02 1.21
N LEU A 123 -7.62 8.76 0.87
CA LEU A 123 -8.97 8.35 0.47
C LEU A 123 -9.75 7.74 1.64
N PRO A 124 -11.08 7.92 1.67
CA PRO A 124 -11.92 7.33 2.72
C PRO A 124 -11.88 5.80 2.68
N ILE A 125 -11.87 5.23 1.47
CA ILE A 125 -11.68 3.80 1.23
C ILE A 125 -10.29 3.64 0.64
N HIS A 126 -9.45 2.85 1.30
CA HIS A 126 -8.06 2.59 0.93
C HIS A 126 -7.80 1.08 1.00
N PRO A 127 -6.77 0.57 0.31
CA PRO A 127 -6.46 -0.85 0.30
C PRO A 127 -6.16 -1.36 1.72
N THR A 128 -6.74 -2.50 2.08
CA THR A 128 -6.42 -3.16 3.37
C THR A 128 -5.14 -3.99 3.30
N LYS A 129 -4.73 -4.36 2.09
CA LYS A 129 -3.54 -5.18 1.78
C LYS A 129 -3.01 -4.75 0.42
N LEU A 130 -1.73 -4.92 0.21
CA LEU A 130 -1.05 -4.63 -1.05
C LEU A 130 -0.07 -5.78 -1.35
N PHE A 131 0.05 -6.14 -2.61
CA PHE A 131 1.04 -7.10 -3.09
C PHE A 131 2.03 -6.38 -4.00
N PHE A 132 3.31 -6.73 -3.86
CA PHE A 132 4.37 -6.33 -4.79
C PHE A 132 4.97 -7.57 -5.44
N PHE A 133 5.36 -7.42 -6.70
CA PHE A 133 6.01 -8.45 -7.49
C PHE A 133 7.17 -7.84 -8.27
N CYS A 134 8.29 -8.55 -8.29
CA CYS A 134 9.48 -8.21 -9.05
C CYS A 134 9.54 -9.15 -10.25
N GLU A 135 9.17 -8.65 -11.43
CA GLU A 135 9.33 -9.37 -12.69
C GLU A 135 10.79 -9.36 -13.13
N GLU A 136 11.42 -8.18 -13.08
CA GLU A 136 12.83 -7.97 -13.43
C GLU A 136 13.56 -7.36 -12.23
N GLU A 137 14.65 -8.00 -11.79
CA GLU A 137 15.49 -7.50 -10.71
C GLU A 137 16.26 -6.26 -11.17
N PRO A 138 16.26 -5.14 -10.41
CA PRO A 138 17.02 -3.96 -10.77
C PRO A 138 18.53 -4.22 -10.68
N GLU A 139 19.32 -3.65 -11.59
CA GLU A 139 20.79 -3.78 -11.56
C GLU A 139 21.40 -3.21 -10.26
N ALA A 140 20.83 -2.12 -9.75
CA ALA A 140 21.17 -1.50 -8.48
C ALA A 140 20.01 -0.63 -7.97
N GLY A 141 19.86 -0.57 -6.64
CA GLY A 141 18.77 0.17 -6.01
C GLY A 141 17.39 -0.45 -6.31
N GLY A 142 16.37 0.39 -6.42
CA GLY A 142 15.01 -0.06 -6.79
C GLY A 142 14.30 -0.91 -5.74
N GLU A 143 14.87 -1.02 -4.53
CA GLU A 143 14.20 -1.71 -3.44
C GLU A 143 12.89 -1.00 -3.08
N THR A 144 11.97 -1.73 -2.45
CA THR A 144 10.75 -1.17 -1.84
C THR A 144 10.91 -1.23 -0.32
N PRO A 145 11.45 -0.19 0.34
CA PRO A 145 11.58 -0.18 1.78
C PRO A 145 10.20 -0.26 2.44
N ILE A 146 10.09 -1.09 3.48
CA ILE A 146 8.87 -1.21 4.28
C ILE A 146 9.18 -0.96 5.75
N VAL A 147 8.22 -0.38 6.47
CA VAL A 147 8.34 -0.04 7.89
C VAL A 147 7.02 -0.28 8.62
N LEU A 148 7.11 -0.72 9.87
CA LEU A 148 5.94 -0.92 10.72
C LEU A 148 5.45 0.43 11.26
N SER A 149 4.28 0.87 10.79
CA SER A 149 3.72 2.19 11.12
C SER A 149 3.45 2.39 12.60
N HIS A 150 3.04 1.33 13.34
CA HIS A 150 2.78 1.46 14.78
C HIS A 150 4.07 1.75 15.56
N ILE A 151 5.22 1.21 15.13
CA ILE A 151 6.51 1.53 15.77
C ILE A 151 6.87 3.00 15.57
N ILE A 152 6.58 3.56 14.39
CA ILE A 152 6.78 5.00 14.14
C ILE A 152 5.87 5.83 15.04
N PHE A 153 4.60 5.45 15.17
CA PHE A 153 3.66 6.11 16.07
C PHE A 153 4.14 6.09 17.53
N GLU A 154 4.51 4.92 18.07
CA GLU A 154 4.98 4.83 19.46
C GLU A 154 6.24 5.67 19.71
N LYS A 155 7.21 5.63 18.79
CA LYS A 155 8.43 6.46 18.90
C LYS A 155 8.13 7.95 18.78
N MET A 156 7.17 8.35 17.94
CA MET A 156 6.74 9.73 17.81
C MET A 156 6.01 10.20 19.07
N LYS A 157 5.17 9.34 19.65
CA LYS A 157 4.44 9.63 20.90
C LYS A 157 5.38 9.76 22.09
N GLU A 158 6.39 8.91 22.17
CA GLU A 158 7.44 8.99 23.19
C GLU A 158 8.27 10.29 23.06
N ARG A 159 8.71 10.64 21.84
CA ARG A 159 9.60 11.77 21.61
C ARG A 159 8.90 13.13 21.57
N HIS A 160 7.66 13.16 21.09
CA HIS A 160 6.91 14.38 20.79
C HIS A 160 5.43 14.26 21.22
N PRO A 161 5.14 13.99 22.51
CA PRO A 161 3.79 13.71 22.99
C PRO A 161 2.78 14.82 22.68
N ASP A 162 3.17 16.09 22.91
CA ASP A 162 2.28 17.23 22.65
C ASP A 162 1.93 17.40 21.17
N PHE A 163 2.86 17.05 20.27
CA PHE A 163 2.63 17.08 18.84
C PHE A 163 1.68 15.96 18.42
N VAL A 164 1.88 14.75 18.93
CA VAL A 164 1.00 13.62 18.67
C VAL A 164 -0.41 13.88 19.21
N ALA A 165 -0.55 14.46 20.40
CA ALA A 165 -1.86 14.84 20.96
C ALA A 165 -2.61 15.82 20.04
N LYS A 166 -1.92 16.82 19.47
CA LYS A 166 -2.53 17.73 18.48
C LYS A 166 -2.92 17.03 17.19
N LEU A 167 -2.14 16.04 16.74
CA LEU A 167 -2.47 15.23 15.56
C LEU A 167 -3.71 14.36 15.81
N GLU A 168 -3.85 13.78 17.00
CA GLU A 168 -5.02 13.01 17.42
C GLU A 168 -6.26 13.91 17.55
N GLU A 169 -6.12 15.12 18.08
CA GLU A 169 -7.23 16.07 18.26
C GLU A 169 -7.69 16.72 16.95
N HIS A 170 -6.76 17.13 16.09
CA HIS A 170 -7.05 17.98 14.93
C HIS A 170 -6.90 17.29 13.57
N GLY A 171 -6.15 16.18 13.48
CA GLY A 171 -5.84 15.53 12.22
C GLY A 171 -4.92 16.34 11.30
N LEU A 172 -5.02 16.09 9.99
CA LEU A 172 -4.22 16.73 8.94
C LEU A 172 -5.09 17.20 7.78
N THR A 173 -4.84 18.43 7.33
CA THR A 173 -5.40 18.99 6.09
C THR A 173 -4.37 18.86 4.97
N TYR A 174 -4.75 18.20 3.88
CA TYR A 174 -3.90 18.10 2.69
C TYR A 174 -4.31 19.15 1.67
N ILE A 175 -3.32 19.87 1.15
CA ILE A 175 -3.51 20.92 0.15
C ILE A 175 -2.69 20.57 -1.08
N LYS A 176 -3.35 20.41 -2.23
CA LYS A 176 -2.71 20.27 -3.54
C LYS A 176 -2.95 21.53 -4.36
N ILE A 177 -1.90 22.07 -4.96
CA ILE A 177 -2.00 23.17 -5.92
C ILE A 177 -1.98 22.57 -7.31
N ALA A 178 -3.02 22.84 -8.11
CA ALA A 178 -3.17 22.25 -9.44
C ALA A 178 -3.45 23.34 -10.48
N GLY A 179 -2.62 23.40 -11.52
CA GLY A 179 -2.80 24.29 -12.66
C GLY A 179 -3.80 23.74 -13.69
N ASP A 180 -3.87 24.40 -14.84
CA ASP A 180 -4.74 24.03 -15.96
C ASP A 180 -4.25 22.81 -16.74
N ASP A 181 -2.94 22.55 -16.72
CA ASP A 181 -2.27 21.52 -17.51
C ASP A 181 -1.53 20.53 -16.60
N ASP A 182 -1.43 19.29 -17.05
CA ASP A 182 -0.70 18.25 -16.33
C ASP A 182 0.82 18.48 -16.45
N ASP A 183 1.54 18.35 -15.33
CA ASP A 183 3.00 18.39 -15.29
C ASP A 183 3.58 16.97 -15.16
N PRO A 184 4.07 16.36 -16.24
CA PRO A 184 4.61 15.00 -16.20
C PRO A 184 5.92 14.88 -15.41
N SER A 185 6.57 16.00 -15.07
CA SER A 185 7.81 15.98 -14.27
C SER A 185 7.55 15.86 -12.76
N SER A 186 6.30 16.01 -12.33
CA SER A 186 5.89 16.00 -10.93
C SER A 186 4.96 14.83 -10.62
N TYR A 187 5.24 14.10 -9.54
CA TYR A 187 4.38 13.00 -9.08
C TYR A 187 3.00 13.46 -8.59
N THR A 188 2.81 14.75 -8.31
CA THR A 188 1.49 15.37 -8.06
C THR A 188 1.03 16.26 -9.21
N GLY A 189 1.63 16.13 -10.39
CA GLY A 189 1.50 17.09 -11.47
C GLY A 189 0.14 17.16 -12.16
N SER A 190 -0.82 16.30 -11.81
CA SER A 190 -2.15 16.36 -12.44
C SER A 190 -2.84 17.69 -12.18
N SER A 191 -3.33 18.31 -13.25
CA SER A 191 -4.18 19.49 -13.30
C SER A 191 -5.50 19.28 -12.58
N TRP A 192 -6.19 20.39 -12.26
CA TRP A 192 -7.55 20.31 -11.74
C TRP A 192 -8.51 19.79 -12.82
N LYS A 193 -8.22 20.03 -14.10
CA LYS A 193 -9.07 19.58 -15.22
C LYS A 193 -9.04 18.06 -15.35
N SER A 194 -7.85 17.47 -15.31
CA SER A 194 -7.68 16.01 -15.31
C SER A 194 -8.23 15.39 -14.03
N ALA A 195 -7.96 15.99 -12.87
CA ALA A 195 -8.43 15.49 -11.57
C ALA A 195 -9.97 15.41 -11.49
N TYR A 196 -10.66 16.45 -11.96
CA TYR A 196 -12.12 16.52 -11.94
C TYR A 196 -12.79 16.18 -13.27
N LYS A 197 -12.03 15.78 -14.29
CA LYS A 197 -12.47 15.41 -15.64
C LYS A 197 -13.38 16.45 -16.30
N THR A 198 -13.03 17.74 -16.18
CA THR A 198 -13.81 18.87 -16.72
C THR A 198 -12.94 20.13 -16.83
N ASP A 199 -13.24 21.00 -17.79
CA ASP A 199 -12.67 22.34 -17.93
C ASP A 199 -13.59 23.45 -17.39
N ASN A 200 -14.73 23.09 -16.79
CA ASN A 200 -15.67 24.01 -16.18
C ASN A 200 -15.48 24.05 -14.66
N LYS A 201 -15.12 25.22 -14.13
CA LYS A 201 -14.87 25.42 -12.70
C LYS A 201 -16.06 25.07 -11.80
N SER A 202 -17.27 25.41 -12.22
CA SER A 202 -18.48 25.12 -11.44
C SER A 202 -18.77 23.62 -11.37
N ILE A 203 -18.55 22.91 -12.48
CA ILE A 203 -18.67 21.44 -12.51
C ILE A 203 -17.56 20.80 -11.67
N ALA A 204 -16.35 21.35 -11.69
CA ALA A 204 -15.24 20.87 -10.86
C ALA A 204 -15.56 21.02 -9.35
N GLU A 205 -16.13 22.14 -8.93
CA GLU A 205 -16.57 22.38 -7.55
C GLU A 205 -17.64 21.37 -7.09
N GLU A 206 -18.64 21.09 -7.94
CA GLU A 206 -19.67 20.09 -7.63
C GLU A 206 -19.07 18.69 -7.44
N ARG A 207 -18.13 18.30 -8.31
CA ARG A 207 -17.44 17.01 -8.24
C ARG A 207 -16.52 16.95 -7.02
N ALA A 208 -15.80 18.03 -6.73
CA ALA A 208 -14.92 18.14 -5.56
C ALA A 208 -15.71 17.96 -4.26
N ALA A 209 -16.87 18.61 -4.13
CA ALA A 209 -17.73 18.49 -2.96
C ALA A 209 -18.23 17.05 -2.75
N LYS A 210 -18.62 16.35 -3.84
CA LYS A 210 -19.00 14.91 -3.78
C LYS A 210 -17.85 14.00 -3.35
N GLN A 211 -16.61 14.41 -3.62
CA GLN A 211 -15.39 13.69 -3.24
C GLN A 211 -14.82 14.14 -1.87
N GLY A 212 -15.51 15.02 -1.14
CA GLY A 212 -15.06 15.51 0.17
C GLY A 212 -13.90 16.50 0.11
N THR A 213 -13.70 17.17 -1.03
CA THR A 213 -12.68 18.21 -1.24
C THR A 213 -13.32 19.56 -1.50
N LYS A 214 -12.60 20.64 -1.14
CA LYS A 214 -12.97 22.03 -1.44
C LYS A 214 -11.98 22.61 -2.44
N LEU A 215 -12.48 23.37 -3.41
CA LEU A 215 -11.65 24.14 -4.33
C LEU A 215 -11.60 25.61 -3.91
N GLU A 216 -10.40 26.18 -3.86
CA GLU A 216 -10.18 27.61 -3.76
C GLU A 216 -9.43 28.08 -5.02
N TRP A 217 -10.06 28.93 -5.82
CA TRP A 217 -9.48 29.41 -7.07
C TRP A 217 -8.53 30.58 -6.86
N MET A 218 -7.36 30.49 -7.49
CA MET A 218 -6.34 31.53 -7.57
C MET A 218 -6.04 31.80 -9.05
N GLY A 219 -6.93 32.56 -9.72
CA GLY A 219 -6.88 32.70 -11.17
C GLY A 219 -7.22 31.38 -11.86
N ASN A 220 -6.29 30.83 -12.65
CA ASN A 220 -6.43 29.53 -13.33
C ASN A 220 -5.85 28.35 -12.53
N ILE A 221 -5.40 28.61 -11.30
CA ILE A 221 -4.88 27.59 -10.39
C ILE A 221 -5.97 27.25 -9.38
N ALA A 222 -6.17 25.97 -9.10
CA ALA A 222 -7.02 25.49 -8.02
C ALA A 222 -6.16 25.05 -6.84
N LYS A 223 -6.48 25.55 -5.66
CA LYS A 223 -6.04 24.96 -4.40
C LYS A 223 -7.10 23.94 -3.99
N ILE A 224 -6.76 22.67 -4.14
CA ILE A 224 -7.57 21.52 -3.78
C ILE A 224 -7.30 21.21 -2.31
N ILE A 225 -8.31 21.34 -1.47
CA ILE A 225 -8.22 21.18 -0.02
C ILE A 225 -9.04 19.97 0.38
N LEU A 226 -8.38 18.98 0.96
CA LEU A 226 -9.05 17.84 1.58
C LEU A 226 -9.44 18.20 3.02
N ASN A 227 -10.65 17.82 3.44
CA ASN A 227 -11.06 17.98 4.83
C ASN A 227 -10.06 17.30 5.78
N PRO A 228 -9.93 17.78 7.04
CA PRO A 228 -9.03 17.16 8.00
C PRO A 228 -9.27 15.66 8.12
N LEU A 229 -8.23 14.87 7.89
CA LEU A 229 -8.24 13.43 8.08
C LEU A 229 -7.54 13.06 9.39
N PRO A 230 -7.98 12.00 10.09
CA PRO A 230 -7.24 11.48 11.23
C PRO A 230 -5.80 11.15 10.84
N ALA A 231 -4.84 11.72 11.56
CA ALA A 231 -3.41 11.46 11.39
C ALA A 231 -2.99 10.13 12.03
N VAL A 232 -3.76 9.68 13.01
CA VAL A 232 -3.60 8.41 13.73
C VAL A 232 -4.90 7.62 13.52
N ARG A 233 -4.76 6.32 13.23
CA ARG A 233 -5.88 5.40 13.03
C ARG A 233 -5.64 4.14 13.83
N GLU A 234 -6.71 3.60 14.41
CA GLU A 234 -6.66 2.32 15.11
C GLU A 234 -6.72 1.17 14.11
N ASN A 235 -5.93 0.12 14.37
CA ASN A 235 -5.94 -1.09 13.56
C ASN A 235 -6.95 -2.10 14.13
N TRP A 236 -8.20 -1.99 13.67
CA TRP A 236 -9.32 -2.84 14.11
C TRP A 236 -9.13 -4.35 13.85
N GLN A 237 -8.14 -4.75 13.03
CA GLN A 237 -7.86 -6.18 12.79
C GLN A 237 -7.08 -6.86 13.93
N GLN A 238 -6.42 -6.09 14.80
CA GLN A 238 -5.71 -6.66 15.97
C GLN A 238 -6.66 -7.10 17.09
N GLU A 239 -7.84 -6.48 17.22
CA GLU A 239 -8.80 -6.79 18.31
C GLU A 239 -9.44 -8.17 18.15
N TYR A 240 -9.59 -8.68 16.92
CA TYR A 240 -10.22 -9.98 16.66
C TYR A 240 -9.39 -11.20 17.10
N ILE A 241 -8.08 -11.04 17.35
CA ILE A 241 -7.20 -12.15 17.75
C ILE A 241 -7.08 -12.25 19.29
N GLY A 242 -7.40 -11.19 20.02
CA GLY A 242 -7.40 -11.19 21.50
C GLY A 242 -8.66 -11.79 22.14
N GLY A 243 -9.70 -12.11 21.35
CA GLY A 243 -11.02 -12.51 21.80
C GLY A 243 -11.32 -14.01 21.77
N VAL A 244 -10.31 -14.88 21.80
CA VAL A 244 -10.51 -16.33 21.97
C VAL A 244 -10.01 -16.72 23.37
N GLY A 245 -10.86 -16.46 24.36
CA GLY A 245 -10.83 -17.13 25.67
C GLY A 245 -11.57 -18.46 25.61
#